data_AF-A0A665UJU0-F1
#
_entry.id   AF-A0A665UJU0-F1
#
_cell.length_a   1.000
_cell.length_b   1.000
_cell.length_c   1.000
_cell.angle_alpha   90.00
_cell.angle_beta   90.00
_cell.angle_gamma   90.00
#
_symmetry.space_group_name_H-M   'P 1'
#
loop_
_entity.id
_entity.type
_entity.pdbx_description
1 polymer ?
#
loop_
_entity_poly.entity_id
_entity_poly.type
_entity_poly.pdbx_seq_one_letter_code
_entity_poly.pdbx_strand_id
1 'polypeptide(L)'
;MVLCEDTECSVCLLPYSRMDRIPRVLHCRHTFCDPCLETMSQVRSGLLMVGCPLCRRVTCVGRGLSLQEALWVNSRLWEQIPEDDDAAGEEQEEDKLKQETEGETLEAKQPAVQPEW
;
A
#
# COMPACT_ATOMS: atom_id res chain seq x y z
N MET A 1 -33.16 -13.04 -7.95
CA MET A 1 -32.38 -12.52 -6.80
C MET A 1 -30.94 -12.56 -7.24
N VAL A 2 -30.26 -11.41 -7.31
CA VAL A 2 -28.84 -11.38 -7.65
C VAL A 2 -28.10 -11.89 -6.42
N LEU A 3 -27.62 -13.13 -6.48
CA LEU A 3 -26.58 -13.62 -5.58
C LEU A 3 -25.31 -12.91 -6.04
N CYS A 4 -25.14 -11.63 -5.66
CA CYS A 4 -23.83 -11.02 -5.76
C CYS A 4 -23.02 -11.77 -4.71
N GLU A 5 -22.30 -12.79 -5.15
CA GLU A 5 -21.43 -13.59 -4.32
C GLU A 5 -20.60 -12.63 -3.46
N ASP A 6 -20.73 -12.76 -2.14
CA ASP A 6 -20.01 -11.92 -1.17
C ASP A 6 -18.47 -12.10 -1.29
N THR A 7 -17.99 -12.90 -2.25
CA THR A 7 -16.60 -13.25 -2.53
C THR A 7 -15.88 -12.27 -3.47
N GLU A 8 -16.56 -11.23 -3.97
CA GLU A 8 -15.98 -10.22 -4.84
C GLU A 8 -16.01 -8.81 -4.23
N CYS A 9 -15.03 -7.99 -4.58
CA CYS A 9 -14.97 -6.61 -4.13
C CYS A 9 -15.88 -5.71 -4.96
N SER A 10 -16.81 -5.00 -4.32
CA SER A 10 -17.74 -4.07 -5.01
C SER A 10 -17.11 -2.84 -5.69
N VAL A 11 -15.81 -2.57 -5.48
CA VAL A 11 -15.11 -1.43 -6.10
C VAL A 11 -14.40 -1.83 -7.38
N CYS A 12 -13.60 -2.90 -7.34
CA CYS A 12 -12.85 -3.38 -8.50
C CYS A 12 -13.54 -4.54 -9.23
N LEU A 13 -14.60 -5.11 -8.66
CA LEU A 13 -15.36 -6.25 -9.19
C LEU A 13 -14.48 -7.48 -9.46
N LEU A 14 -13.48 -7.68 -8.61
CA LEU A 14 -12.56 -8.82 -8.68
C LEU A 14 -12.73 -9.69 -7.42
N PRO A 15 -12.50 -11.01 -7.54
CA PRO A 15 -12.59 -11.94 -6.42
C PRO A 15 -11.52 -11.63 -5.35
N TYR A 16 -11.87 -11.90 -4.10
CA TYR A 16 -10.92 -11.82 -2.99
C TYR A 16 -9.89 -12.97 -3.06
N SER A 17 -8.67 -12.68 -2.62
CA SER A 17 -7.55 -13.63 -2.58
C SER A 17 -6.82 -13.49 -1.24
N ARG A 18 -6.14 -14.56 -0.81
CA ARG A 18 -5.33 -14.55 0.41
C ARG A 18 -3.99 -13.82 0.26
N MET A 19 -3.56 -13.54 -0.98
CA MET A 19 -2.28 -12.88 -1.26
C MET A 19 -2.48 -11.38 -1.57
N ASP A 20 -3.12 -11.06 -2.70
CA ASP A 20 -3.12 -9.68 -3.22
C ASP A 20 -4.41 -8.89 -2.94
N ARG A 21 -5.50 -9.59 -2.65
CA ARG A 21 -6.85 -9.00 -2.54
C ARG A 21 -7.52 -9.42 -1.24
N ILE A 22 -6.86 -9.13 -0.13
CA ILE A 22 -7.36 -9.45 1.19
C ILE A 22 -8.62 -8.62 1.48
N PRO A 23 -9.73 -9.25 1.91
CA PRO A 23 -10.96 -8.55 2.25
C PRO A 23 -10.87 -7.89 3.62
N ARG A 24 -10.79 -6.56 3.68
CA ARG A 24 -10.75 -5.79 4.94
C ARG A 24 -12.03 -5.05 5.26
N VAL A 25 -12.34 -5.03 6.55
CA VAL A 25 -13.56 -4.49 7.13
C VAL A 25 -13.31 -3.09 7.67
N LEU A 26 -14.02 -2.11 7.13
CA LEU A 26 -14.05 -0.75 7.67
C LEU A 26 -14.83 -0.70 8.98
N HIS A 27 -14.68 0.39 9.75
CA HIS A 27 -15.42 0.57 11.02
C HIS A 27 -16.95 0.55 10.86
N CYS A 28 -17.45 0.78 9.64
CA CYS A 28 -18.86 0.68 9.28
C CYS A 28 -19.34 -0.74 8.94
N ARG A 29 -18.49 -1.76 9.11
CA ARG A 29 -18.75 -3.19 8.80
C ARG A 29 -18.87 -3.54 7.31
N HIS A 30 -18.59 -2.61 6.39
CA HIS A 30 -18.45 -2.93 4.97
C HIS A 30 -17.05 -3.44 4.64
N THR A 31 -16.96 -4.33 3.66
CA THR A 31 -15.72 -5.03 3.29
C THR A 31 -15.27 -4.64 1.89
N PHE A 32 -13.97 -4.40 1.71
CA PHE A 32 -13.36 -4.05 0.43
C PHE A 32 -11.96 -4.67 0.33
N CYS A 33 -11.41 -4.73 -0.88
CA CYS A 33 -10.08 -5.27 -1.11
C CYS A 33 -8.99 -4.30 -0.62
N ASP A 34 -7.87 -4.81 -0.12
CA ASP A 34 -6.71 -3.99 0.30
C ASP A 34 -6.26 -2.95 -0.73
N PRO A 35 -5.97 -3.30 -1.99
CA PRO A 35 -5.52 -2.31 -2.98
C PRO A 35 -6.60 -1.27 -3.28
N CYS A 36 -7.87 -1.64 -3.17
CA CYS A 36 -9.00 -0.72 -3.32
C CYS A 36 -9.01 0.32 -2.18
N LEU A 37 -8.84 -0.14 -0.94
CA LEU A 37 -8.83 0.71 0.24
C LEU A 37 -7.63 1.66 0.22
N GLU A 38 -6.46 1.17 -0.17
CA GLU A 38 -5.25 1.97 -0.30
C GLU A 38 -5.42 3.08 -1.34
N THR A 39 -5.94 2.74 -2.53
CA THR A 39 -6.20 3.70 -3.60
C THR A 39 -7.20 4.79 -3.19
N MET A 40 -8.23 4.42 -2.42
CA MET A 40 -9.25 5.37 -1.95
C MET A 40 -8.83 6.17 -0.72
N SER A 41 -7.73 5.79 -0.07
CA SER A 41 -7.28 6.44 1.16
C SER A 41 -6.59 7.77 0.89
N GLN A 42 -6.74 8.69 1.83
CA GLN A 42 -6.14 10.01 1.77
C GLN A 42 -5.48 10.33 3.11
N VAL A 43 -4.25 10.84 3.06
CA VAL A 43 -3.58 11.35 4.25
C VAL A 43 -4.04 12.78 4.50
N ARG A 44 -4.61 13.05 5.69
CA ARG A 44 -4.89 14.42 6.14
C ARG A 44 -4.41 14.62 7.56
N SER A 45 -3.65 15.71 7.77
CA SER A 45 -3.07 16.05 9.07
C SER A 45 -2.30 14.87 9.71
N GLY A 46 -1.66 14.03 8.89
CA GLY A 46 -0.90 12.84 9.29
C GLY A 46 -1.74 11.61 9.65
N LEU A 47 -3.07 11.66 9.51
CA LEU A 47 -3.97 10.52 9.66
C LEU A 47 -4.35 9.98 8.29
N LEU A 48 -4.42 8.66 8.17
CA LEU A 48 -4.91 8.01 6.97
C LEU A 48 -6.42 7.87 7.07
N MET A 49 -7.15 8.37 6.07
CA MET A 49 -8.60 8.40 6.08
C MET A 49 -9.15 7.73 4.83
N VAL A 50 -10.11 6.83 4.99
CA VAL A 50 -10.78 6.15 3.89
C VAL A 50 -12.30 6.27 4.04
N GLY A 51 -12.96 6.72 2.98
CA GLY A 51 -14.42 6.82 2.94
C GLY A 51 -15.05 5.52 2.43
N CYS A 52 -16.07 5.02 3.11
CA CYS A 52 -16.84 3.89 2.62
C CYS A 52 -17.72 4.30 1.42
N PRO A 53 -17.63 3.64 0.25
CA PRO A 53 -18.47 3.97 -0.91
C PRO A 53 -19.96 3.65 -0.70
N LEU A 54 -20.29 2.72 0.19
CA LEU A 54 -21.67 2.28 0.42
C LEU A 54 -22.43 3.19 1.39
N CYS A 55 -21.80 3.62 2.49
CA CYS A 55 -22.48 4.38 3.55
C CYS A 55 -21.84 5.75 3.85
N ARG A 56 -20.81 6.15 3.10
CA ARG A 56 -20.09 7.44 3.24
C ARG A 56 -19.43 7.65 4.62
N ARG A 57 -19.39 6.63 5.47
CA ARG A 57 -18.69 6.70 6.77
C ARG A 57 -17.19 6.72 6.53
N VAL A 58 -16.49 7.65 7.18
CA VAL A 58 -15.02 7.74 7.13
C VAL A 58 -14.41 6.88 8.23
N THR A 59 -13.42 6.08 7.87
CA THR A 59 -12.57 5.36 8.80
C THR A 59 -11.22 6.08 8.87
N CYS A 60 -10.82 6.45 10.08
CA CYS A 60 -9.55 7.13 10.34
C CYS A 60 -8.60 6.15 11.02
N VAL A 61 -7.37 6.09 10.50
CA VAL A 61 -6.28 5.28 11.03
C VAL A 61 -5.22 6.21 11.64
N GLY A 62 -4.67 5.78 12.78
CA GLY A 62 -3.68 6.54 13.54
C GLY A 62 -2.40 6.83 12.75
N ARG A 63 -1.61 7.80 13.23
CA ARG A 63 -0.32 8.13 12.61
C ARG A 63 0.60 6.91 12.60
N GLY A 64 1.23 6.65 11.46
CA GLY A 64 2.24 5.60 11.33
C GLY A 64 1.70 4.18 11.19
N LEU A 65 0.39 3.99 11.08
CA LEU A 65 -0.22 2.70 10.75
C LEU A 65 -0.76 2.73 9.32
N SER A 66 -0.56 1.63 8.60
CA SER A 66 -1.22 1.36 7.34
C SER A 66 -2.68 0.93 7.55
N LEU A 67 -3.50 0.99 6.48
CA LEU A 67 -4.85 0.39 6.53
C LEU A 67 -4.78 -1.11 6.84
N GLN A 68 -3.70 -1.75 6.43
CA GLN A 68 -3.49 -3.18 6.63
C GLN A 68 -3.22 -3.54 8.10
N GLU A 69 -2.59 -2.66 8.86
CA GLU A 69 -2.37 -2.89 10.28
C GLU A 69 -3.61 -2.52 11.11
N ALA A 70 -4.39 -1.55 10.66
CA ALA A 70 -5.50 -1.01 11.43
C ALA A 70 -6.84 -1.70 11.19
N LEU A 71 -7.08 -2.25 9.99
CA LEU A 71 -8.37 -2.82 9.62
C LEU A 71 -8.36 -4.34 9.69
N TRP A 72 -9.45 -4.90 10.22
CA TRP A 72 -9.62 -6.34 10.37
C TRP A 72 -9.92 -7.02 9.04
N VAL A 73 -9.43 -8.24 8.88
CA VAL A 73 -9.83 -9.10 7.76
C VAL A 73 -11.21 -9.67 8.04
N ASN A 74 -12.06 -9.74 7.02
CA ASN A 74 -13.37 -10.38 7.14
C ASN A 74 -13.18 -11.90 7.24
N SER A 75 -13.30 -12.46 8.44
CA SER A 75 -13.08 -13.88 8.69
C SER A 75 -14.00 -14.78 7.84
N ARG A 76 -15.28 -14.39 7.70
CA ARG A 76 -16.26 -15.17 6.93
C ARG A 76 -15.89 -15.25 5.46
N LEU A 77 -15.36 -14.17 4.88
CA LEU A 77 -14.88 -14.20 3.50
C LEU A 77 -13.56 -14.95 3.40
N TRP A 78 -12.65 -14.71 4.33
CA TRP A 78 -11.36 -15.39 4.39
C TRP A 78 -11.50 -16.92 4.39
N GLU A 79 -12.47 -17.46 5.12
CA GLU A 79 -12.78 -18.90 5.16
C GLU A 79 -13.30 -19.45 3.82
N GLN A 80 -13.91 -18.60 2.98
CA GLN A 80 -14.50 -18.99 1.70
C GLN A 80 -13.53 -18.83 0.51
N ILE A 81 -12.43 -18.10 0.68
CA ILE A 81 -11.43 -17.96 -0.38
C ILE A 81 -10.83 -19.36 -0.65
N PRO A 82 -10.77 -19.82 -1.91
CA PRO A 82 -10.09 -21.07 -2.24
C PRO A 82 -8.62 -20.98 -1.79
N GLU A 83 -8.11 -22.05 -1.18
CA GLU A 83 -6.66 -22.20 -1.01
C GLU A 83 -6.10 -22.39 -2.42
N ASP A 84 -5.45 -21.36 -2.97
CA ASP A 84 -4.73 -21.46 -4.24
C ASP A 84 -3.58 -22.46 -4.06
N ASP A 85 -3.85 -23.75 -4.31
CA ASP A 85 -2.83 -24.74 -4.64
C ASP A 85 -2.28 -24.37 -6.04
N ASP A 86 -1.14 -23.67 -6.04
CA ASP A 86 -0.16 -23.52 -7.13
C ASP A 86 -0.67 -23.21 -8.57
N ALA A 87 -0.63 -21.93 -8.98
CA ALA A 87 -0.48 -21.53 -10.39
C ALA A 87 0.27 -20.18 -10.58
N ALA A 88 1.61 -20.28 -10.60
CA ALA A 88 2.66 -19.44 -11.20
C ALA A 88 2.33 -18.14 -11.99
N GLY A 89 3.15 -17.09 -11.75
CA GLY A 89 3.62 -16.16 -12.80
C GLY A 89 4.09 -14.76 -12.36
N GLU A 90 5.35 -14.66 -11.89
CA GLU A 90 6.42 -13.65 -12.21
C GLU A 90 6.02 -12.15 -12.34
N GLU A 91 6.68 -11.15 -11.74
CA GLU A 91 8.12 -10.89 -11.59
C GLU A 91 8.36 -9.71 -10.62
N GLN A 92 9.38 -9.85 -9.78
CA GLN A 92 9.97 -8.77 -9.00
C GLN A 92 10.87 -7.94 -9.92
N GLU A 93 10.63 -6.64 -10.07
CA GLU A 93 11.71 -5.70 -10.35
C GLU A 93 11.90 -4.78 -9.13
N GLU A 94 12.89 -5.14 -8.33
CA GLU A 94 13.59 -4.22 -7.43
C GLU A 94 14.33 -3.18 -8.28
N ASP A 95 14.00 -1.89 -8.16
CA ASP A 95 15.00 -0.84 -8.39
C ASP A 95 15.15 0.01 -7.12
N LYS A 96 16.20 -0.35 -6.39
CA LYS A 96 16.64 0.23 -5.13
C LYS A 96 17.61 1.38 -5.45
N LEU A 97 17.09 2.59 -5.63
CA LEU A 97 17.93 3.79 -5.68
C LEU A 97 18.32 4.24 -4.27
N LYS A 98 19.53 3.88 -3.85
CA LYS A 98 20.26 4.57 -2.77
C LYS A 98 21.71 4.75 -3.21
N GLN A 99 22.17 5.99 -3.28
CA GLN A 99 23.48 6.34 -2.76
C GLN A 99 23.57 7.84 -2.48
N GLU A 100 23.87 8.11 -1.22
CA GLU A 100 24.14 9.41 -0.62
C GLU A 100 25.66 9.62 -0.66
N THR A 101 26.07 10.82 -1.08
CA THR A 101 27.17 11.67 -0.58
C THR A 101 28.63 11.19 -0.52
N GLU A 102 29.50 12.18 -0.80
CA GLU A 102 30.95 12.29 -0.52
C GLU A 102 31.86 11.56 -1.54
N GLY A 103 32.75 12.23 -2.27
CA GLY A 103 33.54 13.40 -1.90
C GLY A 103 34.98 12.96 -1.69
N GLU A 104 35.71 12.66 -2.77
CA GLU A 104 37.16 12.48 -2.70
C GLU A 104 37.79 12.95 -4.02
N THR A 105 38.46 14.10 -3.97
CA THR A 105 39.29 14.66 -5.05
C THR A 105 40.72 14.75 -4.52
N LEU A 106 41.59 13.96 -5.11
CA LEU A 106 43.05 14.03 -5.08
C LEU A 106 43.49 13.94 -6.56
N GLU A 107 44.48 14.65 -7.09
CA GLU A 107 45.63 15.29 -6.45
C GLU A 107 46.33 16.25 -7.44
N ALA A 108 47.02 17.24 -6.85
CA ALA A 108 48.31 17.80 -7.25
C ALA A 108 48.54 18.42 -8.64
N LYS A 109 48.71 19.76 -8.64
CA LYS A 109 49.88 20.43 -9.23
C LYS A 109 50.06 21.85 -8.69
N GLN A 110 50.96 22.00 -7.73
CA GLN A 110 51.71 23.24 -7.43
C GLN A 110 52.86 23.41 -8.46
N PRO A 111 53.64 24.51 -8.50
CA PRO A 111 53.70 25.67 -7.61
C PRO A 111 53.78 27.04 -8.31
N ALA A 112 53.79 28.11 -7.51
CA ALA A 112 54.81 29.18 -7.50
C ALA A 112 54.21 30.59 -7.36
N VAL A 113 54.44 31.14 -6.16
CA VAL A 113 54.93 32.50 -5.86
C VAL A 113 54.07 33.71 -6.27
N GLN A 114 53.59 34.42 -5.24
CA GLN A 114 53.01 35.77 -5.29
C GLN A 114 54.15 36.84 -5.40
N PRO A 115 53.94 38.18 -5.32
CA PRO A 115 52.72 38.94 -4.97
C PRO A 115 52.53 40.30 -5.70
N GLU A 116 51.45 40.97 -5.31
CA GLU A 116 51.29 42.43 -5.08
C GLU A 116 51.62 43.46 -6.17
N TRP A 117 50.56 44.04 -6.76
CA TRP A 117 50.28 45.48 -6.83
C TRP A 117 48.86 45.74 -7.37
#